data_AF-A0A8S9LTP0-F1
#
_entry.id   AF-A0A8S9LTP0-F1
#
_cell.length_a   1.000
_cell.length_b   1.000
_cell.length_c   1.000
_cell.angle_alpha   90.00
_cell.angle_beta   90.00
_cell.angle_gamma   90.00
#
_symmetry.space_group_name_H-M   'P 1'
#
loop_
_entity.id
_entity.type
_entity.pdbx_description
1 polymer ?
#
loop_
_entity_poly.entity_id
_entity_poly.type
_entity_poly.pdbx_seq_one_letter_code
_entity_poly.pdbx_strand_id
1 'polypeptide(L)'
;MQEDLPVSLLHPDYLRIIGNDLLFFGDSSYKNELVSWSQLVVGELVDAIEQESSQTARGNIALEACNCISSALVMNEKVSQLCLRLLETAKGCLGATDRYLEATKQSLHL
;
A
#
# COMPACT_ATOMS: atom_id res chain seq x y z
N MET A 1 -31.47 -24.44 -23.16
CA MET A 1 -30.66 -25.01 -24.25
C MET A 1 -30.14 -23.80 -25.00
N GLN A 2 -28.92 -23.35 -24.68
CA GLN A 2 -28.31 -22.18 -25.31
C GLN A 2 -27.64 -22.70 -26.58
N GLU A 3 -28.11 -22.27 -27.76
CA GLU A 3 -27.47 -22.65 -29.02
C GLU A 3 -26.13 -21.92 -29.15
N ASP A 4 -25.04 -22.69 -29.28
CA ASP A 4 -23.71 -22.19 -29.58
C ASP A 4 -23.68 -21.66 -31.02
N LEU A 5 -23.66 -20.34 -31.18
CA LEU A 5 -23.53 -19.70 -32.49
C LEU A 5 -22.07 -19.86 -33.00
N PRO A 6 -21.86 -20.26 -34.26
CA PRO A 6 -20.51 -20.48 -34.80
C PRO A 6 -19.70 -19.18 -34.83
N VAL A 7 -18.44 -19.27 -34.35
CA VAL A 7 -17.45 -18.18 -34.21
C VAL A 7 -17.22 -17.39 -35.51
N SER A 8 -17.60 -17.93 -36.67
CA SER A 8 -17.42 -17.27 -37.98
C SER A 8 -18.43 -16.14 -38.26
N LEU A 9 -19.36 -15.84 -37.35
CA LEU A 9 -20.38 -14.77 -37.53
C LEU A 9 -20.12 -13.50 -36.70
N LEU A 10 -19.03 -13.45 -35.92
CA LEU A 10 -18.67 -12.24 -35.18
C LEU A 10 -17.97 -11.25 -36.13
N HIS A 11 -18.53 -10.05 -36.26
CA HIS A 11 -17.93 -8.92 -36.98
C HIS A 11 -16.49 -8.69 -36.47
N PRO A 12 -15.51 -8.33 -37.32
CA PRO A 12 -14.11 -8.16 -36.90
C PRO A 12 -13.92 -7.15 -35.75
N ASP A 13 -14.89 -6.25 -35.53
CA ASP A 13 -14.90 -5.32 -34.38
C ASP A 13 -15.27 -5.98 -33.03
N TYR A 14 -15.87 -7.18 -33.06
CA TYR A 14 -16.20 -7.97 -31.87
C TYR A 14 -15.06 -8.91 -31.44
N LEU A 15 -14.08 -9.14 -32.33
CA LEU A 15 -12.81 -9.80 -32.00
C LEU A 15 -11.75 -8.79 -31.57
N ARG A 16 -12.17 -7.71 -30.90
CA ARG A 16 -11.26 -6.82 -30.19
C ARG A 16 -10.73 -7.63 -29.01
N ILE A 17 -9.49 -8.11 -29.12
CA ILE A 17 -8.77 -8.76 -28.02
C ILE A 17 -8.90 -7.82 -26.81
N ILE A 18 -9.72 -8.22 -25.85
CA ILE A 18 -9.95 -7.44 -24.64
C ILE A 18 -8.62 -7.46 -23.90
N GLY A 19 -7.99 -6.29 -23.80
CA GLY A 19 -6.71 -6.17 -23.13
C GLY A 19 -6.82 -6.49 -21.64
N ASN A 20 -5.70 -6.81 -21.00
CA ASN A 20 -5.64 -7.10 -19.57
C ASN A 20 -6.12 -5.91 -18.71
N ASP A 21 -6.05 -4.69 -19.24
CA ASP A 21 -6.67 -3.48 -18.67
C ASP A 21 -8.17 -3.65 -18.44
N LEU A 22 -8.89 -4.29 -19.35
CA LEU A 22 -10.34 -4.52 -19.23
C LEU A 22 -10.68 -5.85 -18.55
N LEU A 23 -9.86 -6.89 -18.71
CA LEU A 23 -10.10 -8.19 -18.07
C LEU A 23 -9.72 -8.22 -16.59
N PHE A 24 -8.69 -7.47 -16.18
CA PHE A 24 -8.14 -7.52 -14.83
C PHE A 24 -8.39 -6.22 -14.06
N PHE A 25 -8.12 -5.06 -14.67
CA PHE A 25 -8.37 -3.75 -14.03
C PHE A 25 -9.81 -3.25 -14.23
N GLY A 26 -10.54 -3.86 -15.17
CA GLY A 26 -11.98 -3.61 -15.39
C GLY A 26 -12.88 -4.39 -14.45
N ASP A 27 -12.36 -5.39 -13.72
CA ASP A 27 -13.13 -6.08 -12.69
C ASP A 27 -13.36 -5.14 -11.50
N SER A 28 -14.62 -5.00 -11.10
CA SER A 28 -15.01 -4.20 -9.94
C SER A 28 -14.39 -4.67 -8.62
N SER A 29 -14.03 -5.96 -8.50
CA SER A 29 -13.37 -6.54 -7.32
C SER A 29 -11.90 -6.14 -7.21
N TYR A 30 -11.22 -5.88 -8.34
CA TYR A 30 -9.78 -5.65 -8.39
C TYR A 30 -9.33 -4.57 -7.39
N LYS A 31 -10.05 -3.45 -7.32
CA LYS A 31 -9.72 -2.36 -6.38
C LYS A 31 -9.83 -2.81 -4.92
N ASN A 32 -10.84 -3.61 -4.59
CA ASN A 32 -11.04 -4.11 -3.23
C ASN A 32 -9.99 -5.16 -2.87
N GLU A 33 -9.64 -6.04 -3.80
CA GLU A 33 -8.58 -7.03 -3.62
C GLU A 33 -7.23 -6.33 -3.45
N LEU A 34 -6.90 -5.36 -4.30
CA LEU A 34 -5.67 -4.57 -4.20
C LEU A 34 -5.58 -3.85 -2.85
N VAL A 35 -6.66 -3.24 -2.38
CA VAL A 35 -6.71 -2.62 -1.05
C VAL A 35 -6.49 -3.66 0.05
N SER A 36 -7.10 -4.85 -0.06
CA SER A 36 -6.97 -5.92 0.94
C SER A 36 -5.53 -6.43 1.01
N TRP A 37 -4.90 -6.70 -0.14
CA TRP A 37 -3.51 -7.10 -0.23
C TRP A 37 -2.55 -6.02 0.28
N SER A 38 -2.80 -4.76 -0.07
CA SER A 38 -1.98 -3.64 0.41
C SER A 38 -2.07 -3.51 1.93
N GLN A 39 -3.27 -3.65 2.51
CA GLN A 39 -3.47 -3.62 3.96
C GLN A 39 -2.74 -4.77 4.65
N LEU A 40 -2.80 -5.99 4.10
CA LEU A 40 -2.09 -7.15 4.63
C LEU A 40 -0.58 -6.92 4.62
N VAL A 41 -0.01 -6.55 3.47
CA VAL A 41 1.44 -6.35 3.32
C VAL A 41 1.95 -5.22 4.20
N VAL A 42 1.20 -4.10 4.29
CA VAL A 42 1.55 -2.99 5.16
C VAL A 42 1.47 -3.39 6.64
N GLY A 43 0.47 -4.20 7.02
CA GLY A 43 0.37 -4.74 8.37
C GLY A 43 1.56 -5.60 8.75
N GLU A 44 1.88 -6.60 7.92
CA GLU A 44 3.04 -7.49 8.12
C GLU A 44 4.36 -6.71 8.19
N LEU A 45 4.52 -5.67 7.37
CA LEU A 45 5.69 -4.80 7.43
C LEU A 45 5.80 -4.09 8.79
N VAL A 46 4.72 -3.52 9.31
CA VAL A 46 4.72 -2.84 10.61
C VAL A 46 5.03 -3.83 11.74
N ASP A 47 4.44 -5.02 11.71
CA ASP A 47 4.67 -6.04 12.73
C ASP A 47 6.11 -6.56 12.69
N ALA A 48 6.69 -6.71 11.50
CA ALA A 48 8.11 -7.07 11.34
C ALA A 48 9.04 -5.98 11.90
N ILE A 49 8.73 -4.71 11.67
CA ILE A 49 9.48 -3.57 12.25
C ILE A 49 9.43 -3.65 13.78
N GLU A 50 8.28 -3.87 14.38
CA GLU A 50 8.15 -3.96 15.84
C GLU A 50 8.94 -5.12 16.46
N GLN A 51 9.13 -6.20 15.69
CA GLN A 51 9.92 -7.36 16.09
C GLN A 51 11.42 -7.20 15.89
N GLU A 52 11.90 -6.16 15.18
CA GLU A 52 13.32 -5.93 14.93
C GLU A 52 14.09 -5.74 16.25
N SER A 53 15.00 -6.65 16.57
CA SER A 53 15.73 -6.69 17.84
C SER A 53 16.56 -5.43 18.15
N SER A 54 17.18 -4.82 17.13
CA SER A 54 18.04 -3.66 17.30
C SER A 54 17.20 -2.39 17.38
N GLN A 55 17.24 -1.68 18.51
CA GLN A 55 16.48 -0.43 18.68
C GLN A 55 16.81 0.60 17.60
N THR A 56 18.10 0.86 17.34
CA THR A 56 18.49 1.83 16.32
C THR A 56 18.02 1.41 14.92
N ALA A 57 18.12 0.11 14.58
CA ALA A 57 17.63 -0.38 13.29
C ALA A 57 16.11 -0.25 13.20
N ARG A 58 15.38 -0.70 14.23
CA ARG A 58 13.93 -0.57 14.34
C ARG A 58 13.47 0.87 14.13
N GLY A 59 14.11 1.82 14.80
CA GLY A 59 13.76 3.23 14.69
C GLY A 59 13.99 3.80 13.29
N ASN A 60 15.13 3.47 12.68
CA ASN A 60 15.45 3.93 11.32
C ASN A 60 14.48 3.34 10.29
N ILE A 61 14.22 2.03 10.36
CA ILE A 61 13.30 1.36 9.43
C ILE A 61 11.87 1.89 9.63
N ALA A 62 11.46 2.19 10.86
CA ALA A 62 10.15 2.80 11.13
C ALA A 62 9.99 4.17 10.44
N LEU A 63 11.03 5.03 10.49
CA LEU A 63 11.02 6.31 9.77
C LEU A 63 10.98 6.13 8.26
N GLU A 64 11.79 5.22 7.73
CA GLU A 64 11.83 4.92 6.30
C GLU A 64 10.48 4.38 5.81
N ALA A 65 9.89 3.43 6.53
CA ALA A 65 8.56 2.92 6.23
C ALA A 65 7.51 4.02 6.26
N CYS A 66 7.56 4.93 7.24
CA CYS A 66 6.62 6.05 7.33
C CYS A 66 6.70 6.99 6.11
N ASN A 67 7.92 7.35 5.70
CA ASN A 67 8.16 8.18 4.51
C ASN A 67 7.69 7.46 3.23
N CYS A 68 7.99 6.17 3.10
CA CYS A 68 7.59 5.36 1.94
C CYS A 68 6.06 5.24 1.83
N ILE A 69 5.38 4.95 2.94
CA ILE A 69 3.92 4.76 2.98
C ILE A 69 3.19 6.05 2.67
N SER A 70 3.61 7.17 3.26
CA SER A 70 2.99 8.48 2.99
C SER A 70 3.22 8.98 1.57
N SER A 71 4.32 8.59 0.93
CA SER A 71 4.60 8.89 -0.47
C SER A 71 3.81 7.98 -1.44
N ALA A 72 3.69 6.69 -1.11
CA ALA A 72 3.10 5.69 -2.00
C ALA A 72 1.56 5.62 -1.91
N LEU A 73 0.97 5.96 -0.76
CA LEU A 73 -0.46 5.82 -0.51
C LEU A 73 -1.15 7.17 -0.34
N VAL A 74 -2.42 7.23 -0.74
CA VAL A 74 -3.26 8.41 -0.48
C VAL A 74 -3.48 8.56 1.02
N MET A 75 -3.04 9.68 1.57
CA MET A 75 -3.24 10.02 2.98
C MET A 75 -4.73 10.06 3.32
N ASN A 76 -5.13 9.16 4.21
CA ASN A 76 -6.45 9.07 4.80
C ASN A 76 -6.28 8.75 6.30
N GLU A 77 -7.38 8.61 7.04
CA GLU A 77 -7.33 8.36 8.47
C GLU A 77 -6.53 7.10 8.84
N LYS A 78 -6.71 5.99 8.10
CA LYS A 78 -5.99 4.73 8.36
C LYS A 78 -4.49 4.88 8.12
N VAL A 79 -4.11 5.51 6.99
CA VAL A 79 -2.70 5.74 6.66
C VAL A 79 -2.05 6.70 7.67
N SER A 80 -2.80 7.72 8.12
CA SER A 80 -2.33 8.69 9.13
C SER A 80 -2.07 8.01 10.47
N GLN A 81 -3.00 7.17 10.94
CA GLN A 81 -2.83 6.39 12.17
C GLN A 81 -1.61 5.45 12.08
N LEU A 82 -1.40 4.84 10.92
CA LEU A 82 -0.25 3.97 10.69
C LEU A 82 1.08 4.74 10.72
N CYS A 83 1.13 5.91 10.07
CA CYS A 83 2.29 6.80 10.12
C CYS A 83 2.58 7.28 11.56
N LEU A 84 1.55 7.62 12.32
CA LEU A 84 1.69 7.98 13.74
C LEU A 84 2.24 6.84 14.59
N ARG A 85 1.77 5.59 14.37
CA ARG A 85 2.32 4.40 15.04
C ARG A 85 3.82 4.23 14.74
N LEU A 86 4.21 4.36 13.47
CA LEU A 86 5.62 4.27 13.04
C LEU A 86 6.48 5.39 13.64
N LEU A 87 5.96 6.63 13.70
CA LEU A 87 6.63 7.76 14.34
C LEU A 87 6.84 7.54 15.85
N GLU A 88 5.86 7.01 16.57
CA GLU A 88 6.02 6.70 17.99
C GLU A 88 7.01 5.54 18.21
N THR A 89 7.01 4.52 17.35
CA THR A 89 8.03 3.46 17.36
C THR A 89 9.43 4.05 17.15
N ALA A 90 9.60 4.92 16.15
CA ALA A 90 10.88 5.58 15.89
C ALA A 90 11.33 6.45 17.08
N LYS A 91 10.42 7.26 17.63
CA LYS A 91 10.66 8.10 18.80
C LYS A 91 11.09 7.32 20.03
N GLY A 92 10.45 6.17 20.29
CA GLY A 92 10.81 5.28 21.40
C GLY A 92 12.19 4.65 21.26
N CYS A 93 12.69 4.50 20.03
CA CYS A 93 13.97 3.85 19.74
C CYS A 93 15.14 4.82 19.55
N LEU A 94 14.92 5.95 18.88
CA LEU A 94 15.94 6.94 18.53
C LEU A 94 15.98 8.14 19.50
N GLY A 95 14.89 8.35 20.24
CA GLY A 95 14.70 9.50 21.11
C GLY A 95 13.89 10.63 20.46
N ALA A 96 13.28 11.47 21.30
CA ALA A 96 12.35 12.51 20.86
C ALA A 96 12.99 13.69 20.12
N THR A 97 14.31 13.84 20.18
CA THR A 97 15.07 14.92 19.53
C THR A 97 15.82 14.47 18.29
N ASP A 98 15.51 13.28 17.77
CA ASP A 98 16.13 12.79 16.55
C ASP A 98 15.76 13.68 15.35
N ARG A 99 16.77 14.06 14.56
CA ARG A 99 16.60 14.99 13.44
C ARG A 99 15.75 14.42 12.30
N TYR A 100 15.78 13.10 12.11
CA TYR A 100 15.02 12.44 11.05
C TYR A 100 13.57 12.27 11.47
N LEU A 101 13.30 12.03 12.76
CA LEU A 101 11.95 12.06 13.31
C LEU A 101 11.25 13.40 13.04
N GLU A 102 11.92 14.52 13.33
CA GLU A 102 11.36 15.85 13.09
C GLU A 102 11.16 16.15 11.60
N ALA A 103 12.11 15.74 10.75
CA ALA A 103 11.98 15.88 9.29
C ALA A 103 10.77 15.09 8.74
N THR A 104 10.58 13.84 9.20
CA THR A 104 9.43 13.01 8.78
C THR A 104 8.10 13.57 9.26
N LYS A 105 8.01 14.11 10.48
CA LYS A 105 6.80 14.81 10.93
C LYS A 105 6.42 15.97 10.00
N GLN A 106 7.41 16.79 9.62
CA GLN A 106 7.19 17.91 8.72
C GLN A 106 6.69 17.48 7.35
N SER A 107 7.22 16.38 6.79
CA SER A 107 6.78 15.86 5.48
C SER A 107 5.35 15.31 5.49
N LEU A 108 4.84 14.90 6.64
CA LEU A 108 3.51 14.32 6.76
C LEU A 108 2.39 15.37 6.87
N HIS A 109 2.76 16.65 7.07
CA HIS A 109 1.80 17.73 7.39
C HIS A 109 0.82 17.35 8.52
N LEU A 110 1.27 16.50 9.45
CA LEU A 110 0.55 16.07 10.66
C LEU A 110 0.78 17.04 11.82
#